data_AF-A0A7W1SMQ3-F1
#
_entry.id   AF-A0A7W1SMQ3-F1
#
_cell.length_a   1.000
_cell.length_b   1.000
_cell.length_c   1.000
_cell.angle_alpha   90.00
_cell.angle_beta   90.00
_cell.angle_gamma   90.00
#
_symmetry.space_group_name_H-M   'P 1'
#
loop_
_entity.id
_entity.type
_entity.pdbx_description
1 polymer ?
#
loop_
_entity_poly.entity_id
_entity_poly.type
_entity_poly.pdbx_seq_one_letter_code
_entity_poly.pdbx_strand_id
1 'polypeptide(L)'
;EEAAPAADTDTALLAEAKRDAPPVPRRVAPRPPAAAKAAAADLESPESPATGAAVRTAANFEDSSEDTADQTPPSAQHQADVRSEAARALRELDRERQMDRAASATAALDSARRREALARPSTPAPPAPRTPEQRAQTYLRIGLDEAAKQLGRPVHVIEGMSPLFMGLAQGKVSPGADPSRPVVRVVYQDSQGRLIFLDQQRLRPGQVAGAQGTEPRWTHGEISLRLSGEVGADILRNLRSRVR
;
A
#
# COMPACT_ATOMS: atom_id res chain seq x y z
N GLU A 1 -21.75 -37.36 82.05
CA GLU A 1 -22.73 -36.35 81.61
C GLU A 1 -22.21 -35.75 80.30
N GLU A 2 -22.58 -36.25 79.11
CA GLU A 2 -23.94 -36.30 78.53
C GLU A 2 -24.43 -34.85 78.31
N ALA A 3 -24.67 -34.31 77.12
CA ALA A 3 -25.15 -34.88 75.86
C ALA A 3 -24.77 -33.98 74.64
N ALA A 4 -24.50 -34.61 73.50
CA ALA A 4 -25.03 -34.17 72.19
C ALA A 4 -26.28 -35.04 71.91
N PRO A 5 -27.08 -34.93 70.81
CA PRO A 5 -27.00 -34.11 69.59
C PRO A 5 -28.39 -33.59 69.07
N ALA A 6 -28.43 -32.92 67.90
CA ALA A 6 -29.49 -32.98 66.83
C ALA A 6 -29.25 -31.79 65.87
N ALA A 7 -28.87 -31.95 64.60
CA ALA A 7 -29.58 -32.54 63.46
C ALA A 7 -30.90 -31.82 63.13
N ASP A 8 -30.91 -31.06 62.03
CA ASP A 8 -32.04 -31.05 61.10
C ASP A 8 -31.59 -30.69 59.68
N THR A 9 -31.59 -31.73 58.85
CA THR A 9 -31.73 -31.71 57.41
C THR A 9 -33.12 -31.20 57.04
N ASP A 10 -33.23 -30.27 56.08
CA ASP A 10 -34.42 -30.29 55.25
C ASP A 10 -34.12 -30.03 53.78
N THR A 11 -34.70 -30.90 52.97
CA THR A 11 -34.46 -31.20 51.57
C THR A 11 -35.80 -31.11 50.89
N ALA A 12 -36.06 -30.03 50.17
CA ALA A 12 -37.25 -29.84 49.33
C ALA A 12 -37.01 -28.57 48.48
N LEU A 13 -37.30 -28.46 47.19
CA LEU A 13 -38.06 -29.29 46.25
C LEU A 13 -37.63 -28.83 44.85
N LEU A 14 -37.63 -29.78 43.91
CA LEU A 14 -37.35 -29.60 42.49
C LEU A 14 -38.28 -28.56 41.84
N ALA A 15 -37.70 -27.59 41.16
CA ALA A 15 -38.38 -26.74 40.18
C ALA A 15 -38.02 -27.21 38.77
N GLU A 16 -38.78 -28.18 38.24
CA GLU A 16 -38.64 -28.66 36.87
C GLU A 16 -39.48 -27.78 35.93
N ALA A 17 -38.93 -26.61 35.57
CA ALA A 17 -39.52 -25.72 34.58
C ALA A 17 -39.16 -26.18 33.16
N LYS A 18 -40.04 -27.00 32.60
CA LYS A 18 -40.18 -27.30 31.17
C LYS A 18 -40.29 -25.96 30.40
N ARG A 19 -39.24 -25.59 29.65
CA ARG A 19 -39.27 -24.44 28.73
C ARG A 19 -38.91 -24.88 27.32
N ASP A 20 -39.82 -24.52 26.42
CA ASP A 20 -39.84 -24.73 25.00
C ASP A 20 -38.52 -24.42 24.29
N ALA A 21 -38.17 -25.31 23.37
CA ALA A 21 -37.09 -25.12 22.42
C ALA A 21 -37.46 -24.02 21.41
N PRO A 22 -36.62 -22.99 21.20
CA PRO A 22 -36.83 -22.04 20.11
C PRO A 22 -36.53 -22.69 18.74
N PRO A 23 -37.26 -22.29 17.68
CA PRO A 23 -37.12 -22.84 16.34
C PRO A 23 -35.76 -22.54 15.71
N VAL A 24 -35.20 -23.56 15.05
CA VAL A 24 -33.96 -23.52 14.27
C VAL A 24 -34.08 -22.51 13.11
N PRO A 25 -33.20 -21.50 13.01
CA PRO A 25 -33.17 -20.64 11.83
C PRO A 25 -32.59 -21.42 10.63
N ARG A 26 -33.40 -21.50 9.56
CA ARG A 26 -33.05 -22.07 8.26
C ARG A 26 -31.80 -21.39 7.68
N ARG A 27 -30.88 -22.21 7.18
CA ARG A 27 -29.75 -21.81 6.32
C ARG A 27 -30.26 -21.00 5.13
N VAL A 28 -29.80 -19.76 4.98
CA VAL A 28 -29.81 -19.03 3.71
C VAL A 28 -28.37 -19.03 3.21
N ALA A 29 -28.12 -19.78 2.14
CA ALA A 29 -26.82 -19.78 1.47
C ALA A 29 -26.59 -18.39 0.82
N PRO A 30 -25.39 -17.79 0.95
CA PRO A 30 -25.05 -16.60 0.19
C PRO A 30 -24.94 -16.95 -1.30
N ARG A 31 -25.81 -16.30 -2.07
CA ARG A 31 -25.85 -16.24 -3.53
C ARG A 31 -24.50 -15.75 -4.08
N PRO A 32 -23.87 -16.46 -5.04
CA PRO A 32 -22.65 -15.98 -5.68
C PRO A 32 -22.94 -14.72 -6.52
N PRO A 33 -22.13 -13.66 -6.45
CA PRO A 33 -22.23 -12.55 -7.38
C PRO A 33 -21.76 -12.99 -8.77
N ALA A 34 -22.56 -12.64 -9.76
CA ALA A 34 -22.43 -12.97 -11.17
C ALA A 34 -21.16 -12.39 -11.80
N ALA A 35 -20.63 -13.15 -12.75
CA ALA A 35 -19.59 -12.74 -13.68
C ALA A 35 -19.97 -11.46 -14.42
N ALA A 36 -19.15 -10.41 -14.27
CA ALA A 36 -19.16 -9.27 -15.16
C ALA A 36 -18.39 -9.66 -16.45
N LYS A 37 -19.17 -9.95 -17.48
CA LYS A 37 -18.76 -10.01 -18.88
C LYS A 37 -18.41 -8.60 -19.37
N ALA A 38 -17.33 -8.54 -20.13
CA ALA A 38 -17.16 -7.77 -21.36
C ALA A 38 -17.47 -6.26 -21.34
N ALA A 39 -16.40 -5.46 -21.46
CA ALA A 39 -16.41 -4.29 -22.33
C ALA A 39 -15.11 -4.33 -23.16
N ALA A 40 -15.28 -4.71 -24.42
CA ALA A 40 -14.32 -4.50 -25.48
C ALA A 40 -14.40 -3.04 -25.94
N ALA A 41 -13.25 -2.41 -26.06
CA ALA A 41 -12.95 -1.26 -26.91
C ALA A 41 -11.43 -1.39 -27.11
N ASP A 42 -10.95 -1.93 -28.23
CA ASP A 42 -10.99 -1.38 -29.59
C ASP A 42 -10.30 -0.01 -29.67
N LEU A 43 -9.54 0.15 -30.76
CA LEU A 43 -8.76 1.30 -31.21
C LEU A 43 -7.24 1.29 -30.93
N GLU A 44 -6.58 0.83 -31.98
CA GLU A 44 -5.54 1.56 -32.73
C GLU A 44 -4.08 1.49 -32.23
N SER A 45 -3.38 0.52 -32.82
CA SER A 45 -2.01 0.70 -33.29
C SER A 45 -1.85 1.95 -34.17
N PRO A 46 -0.85 2.79 -33.94
CA PRO A 46 -0.26 3.56 -35.02
C PRO A 46 1.02 2.87 -35.53
N GLU A 47 0.92 2.40 -36.77
CA GLU A 47 2.04 2.09 -37.65
C GLU A 47 2.97 3.29 -37.83
N SER A 48 4.24 2.97 -38.08
CA SER A 48 5.34 3.82 -38.52
C SER A 48 4.95 4.91 -39.54
N PRO A 49 5.80 5.94 -39.65
CA PRO A 49 6.33 6.20 -40.99
C PRO A 49 7.86 6.18 -41.03
N ALA A 50 8.38 5.21 -41.80
CA ALA A 50 9.71 5.28 -42.40
C ALA A 50 9.73 6.45 -43.38
N THR A 51 10.55 7.46 -43.10
CA THR A 51 10.75 8.59 -44.03
C THR A 51 11.83 8.19 -45.03
N GLY A 52 11.40 7.66 -46.17
CA GLY A 52 12.20 7.63 -47.40
C GLY A 52 11.95 8.90 -48.19
N ALA A 53 13.01 9.65 -48.49
CA ALA A 53 12.99 10.74 -49.47
C ALA A 53 14.08 10.48 -50.50
N ALA A 54 13.84 9.51 -51.38
CA ALA A 54 14.52 9.37 -52.65
C ALA A 54 13.62 9.98 -53.74
N VAL A 55 13.73 11.30 -53.93
CA VAL A 55 13.11 11.96 -55.08
C VAL A 55 14.10 11.88 -56.24
N ARG A 56 13.86 10.90 -57.11
CA ARG A 56 14.38 10.86 -58.48
C ARG A 56 13.43 11.69 -59.34
N THR A 57 13.81 12.91 -59.68
CA THR A 57 13.17 13.67 -60.75
C THR A 57 14.03 13.51 -62.01
N ALA A 58 13.55 12.68 -62.92
CA ALA A 58 14.04 12.59 -64.28
C ALA A 58 13.30 13.61 -65.14
N ALA A 59 14.05 14.22 -66.05
CA ALA A 59 13.64 14.87 -67.29
C ALA A 59 12.68 16.07 -67.18
N ASN A 60 13.22 17.27 -67.43
CA ASN A 60 12.71 18.01 -68.58
C ASN A 60 13.87 18.72 -69.30
N PHE A 61 14.07 18.27 -70.53
CA PHE A 61 15.11 18.67 -71.46
C PHE A 61 14.41 19.64 -72.41
N GLU A 62 14.55 20.95 -72.16
CA GLU A 62 14.15 21.95 -73.13
C GLU A 62 15.42 22.53 -73.76
N ASP A 63 15.63 22.01 -74.96
CA ASP A 63 16.39 22.57 -76.07
C ASP A 63 16.14 24.08 -76.19
N SER A 64 17.18 24.87 -75.96
CA SER A 64 17.27 26.25 -76.41
C SER A 64 18.68 26.46 -76.90
N SER A 65 18.83 26.04 -78.14
CA SER A 65 19.88 26.37 -79.07
C SER A 65 19.75 27.85 -79.42
N GLU A 66 20.60 28.70 -78.82
CA GLU A 66 20.94 30.03 -79.35
C GLU A 66 22.05 30.67 -78.50
N ASP A 67 23.26 30.67 -79.03
CA ASP A 67 24.06 31.88 -79.31
C ASP A 67 25.56 31.57 -79.20
N THR A 68 26.12 31.24 -80.35
CA THR A 68 27.55 31.05 -80.57
C THR A 68 28.19 32.43 -80.65
N ALA A 69 28.51 33.04 -79.51
CA ALA A 69 29.29 34.27 -79.48
C ALA A 69 30.42 34.17 -78.44
N ASP A 70 31.64 34.06 -78.98
CA ASP A 70 32.88 34.52 -78.37
C ASP A 70 33.44 33.71 -77.18
N GLN A 71 33.89 32.48 -77.45
CA GLN A 71 34.84 31.77 -76.56
C GLN A 71 36.24 32.38 -76.68
N THR A 72 36.41 33.57 -76.12
CA THR A 72 37.73 34.01 -75.69
C THR A 72 38.18 33.06 -74.56
N PRO A 73 39.33 32.38 -74.65
CA PRO A 73 39.79 31.50 -73.59
C PRO A 73 39.87 32.31 -72.29
N PRO A 74 39.26 31.84 -71.18
CA PRO A 74 39.33 32.54 -69.91
C PRO A 74 40.81 32.71 -69.58
N SER A 75 41.19 33.96 -69.27
CA SER A 75 42.57 34.29 -68.98
C SER A 75 43.12 33.34 -67.91
N ALA A 76 44.40 32.98 -67.99
CA ALA A 76 45.03 32.06 -67.03
C ALA A 76 44.82 32.51 -65.57
N GLN A 77 44.66 33.82 -65.36
CA GLN A 77 44.30 34.44 -64.09
C GLN A 77 42.93 33.96 -63.58
N HIS A 78 41.90 34.00 -64.43
CA HIS A 78 40.55 33.58 -64.06
C HIS A 78 40.49 32.09 -63.70
N GLN A 79 41.24 31.24 -64.41
CA GLN A 79 41.33 29.82 -64.05
C GLN A 79 42.04 29.59 -62.71
N ALA A 80 43.04 30.41 -62.37
CA ALA A 80 43.71 30.33 -61.07
C ALA A 80 42.78 30.77 -59.93
N ASP A 81 41.97 31.81 -60.15
CA ASP A 81 40.99 32.31 -59.19
C ASP A 81 39.90 31.26 -58.92
N VAL A 82 39.35 30.65 -59.97
CA VAL A 82 38.34 29.57 -59.85
C VAL A 82 38.90 28.36 -59.08
N ARG A 83 40.15 27.97 -59.31
CA ARG A 83 40.79 26.87 -58.57
C ARG A 83 41.01 27.23 -57.09
N SER A 84 41.40 28.48 -56.82
CA SER A 84 41.58 28.99 -55.45
C SER A 84 40.26 29.00 -54.69
N GLU A 85 39.20 29.47 -55.34
CA GLU A 85 37.84 29.50 -54.79
C GLU A 85 37.31 28.09 -54.54
N ALA A 86 37.45 27.17 -55.50
CA ALA A 86 37.07 25.77 -55.34
C ALA A 86 37.84 25.08 -54.20
N ALA A 87 39.14 25.36 -54.06
CA ALA A 87 39.94 24.83 -52.95
C ALA A 87 39.52 25.39 -51.59
N ARG A 88 39.03 26.63 -51.52
CA ARG A 88 38.46 27.22 -50.30
C ARG A 88 37.12 26.58 -49.96
N ALA A 89 36.23 26.43 -50.94
CA ALA A 89 34.93 25.79 -50.76
C ALA A 89 35.06 24.34 -50.26
N LEU A 90 36.01 23.57 -50.81
CA LEU A 90 36.29 22.20 -50.35
C LEU A 90 36.75 22.15 -48.88
N ARG A 91 37.63 23.07 -48.47
CA ARG A 91 38.09 23.15 -47.07
C ARG A 91 36.94 23.51 -46.11
N GLU A 92 36.02 24.35 -46.55
CA GLU A 92 34.86 24.75 -45.76
C GLU A 92 33.86 23.59 -45.60
N LEU A 93 33.59 22.87 -46.69
CA LEU A 93 32.75 21.65 -46.66
C LEU A 93 33.35 20.56 -45.78
N ASP A 94 34.67 20.36 -45.82
CA ASP A 94 35.34 19.39 -44.95
C ASP A 94 35.25 19.78 -43.47
N ARG A 95 35.35 21.08 -43.16
CA ARG A 95 35.17 21.59 -41.79
C ARG A 95 33.75 21.35 -41.29
N GLU A 96 32.74 21.62 -42.10
CA GLU A 96 31.33 21.39 -41.76
C GLU A 96 31.06 19.89 -41.51
N ARG A 97 31.52 19.02 -42.42
CA ARG A 97 31.42 17.56 -42.26
C ARG A 97 32.15 17.03 -41.02
N GLN A 98 33.21 17.71 -40.58
CA GLN A 98 33.93 17.35 -39.36
C GLN A 98 33.12 17.76 -38.11
N MET A 99 32.47 18.92 -38.12
CA MET A 99 31.61 19.38 -37.04
C MET A 99 30.37 18.47 -36.88
N ASP A 100 29.74 18.07 -37.98
CA ASP A 100 28.58 17.15 -37.95
C ASP A 100 28.94 15.77 -37.38
N ARG A 101 30.13 15.26 -37.73
CA ARG A 101 30.66 14.01 -37.15
C ARG A 101 30.92 14.12 -35.65
N ALA A 102 31.45 15.24 -35.19
CA ALA A 102 31.65 15.48 -33.75
C ALA A 102 30.32 15.59 -32.98
N ALA A 103 29.34 16.29 -33.54
CA ALA A 103 28.02 16.45 -32.95
C ALA A 103 27.26 15.11 -32.86
N SER A 104 27.26 14.33 -33.94
CA SER A 104 26.62 13.00 -33.96
C SER A 104 27.27 12.01 -32.99
N ALA A 105 28.61 12.01 -32.86
CA ALA A 105 29.30 11.18 -31.88
C ALA A 105 28.91 11.52 -30.43
N THR A 106 28.73 12.81 -30.13
CA THR A 106 28.32 13.28 -28.81
C THR A 106 26.87 12.90 -28.51
N ALA A 107 25.96 13.04 -29.48
CA ALA A 107 24.57 12.60 -29.35
C ALA A 107 24.45 11.09 -29.12
N ALA A 108 25.28 10.29 -29.79
CA ALA A 108 25.31 8.83 -29.61
C ALA A 108 25.70 8.43 -28.19
N LEU A 109 26.73 9.06 -27.61
CA LEU A 109 27.17 8.82 -26.23
C LEU A 109 26.09 9.17 -25.20
N ASP A 110 25.40 10.30 -25.37
CA ASP A 110 24.32 10.68 -24.45
C ASP A 110 23.13 9.69 -24.52
N SER A 111 22.78 9.23 -25.72
CA SER A 111 21.73 8.22 -25.92
C SER A 111 22.08 6.87 -25.28
N ALA A 112 23.36 6.49 -25.30
CA ALA A 112 23.85 5.26 -24.66
C ALA A 112 23.78 5.39 -23.13
N ARG A 113 24.18 6.54 -22.58
CA ARG A 113 24.13 6.82 -21.15
C ARG A 113 22.70 6.80 -20.60
N ARG A 114 21.73 7.35 -21.34
CA ARG A 114 20.31 7.28 -20.96
C ARG A 114 19.77 5.85 -20.98
N ARG A 115 20.12 5.06 -22.01
CA ARG A 115 19.72 3.64 -22.10
C ARG A 115 20.29 2.83 -20.95
N GLU A 116 21.55 3.07 -20.58
CA GLU A 116 22.17 2.38 -19.44
C GLU A 116 21.53 2.78 -18.10
N ALA A 117 21.16 4.05 -17.93
CA ALA A 117 20.44 4.51 -16.75
C ALA A 117 19.05 3.86 -16.59
N LEU A 118 18.34 3.63 -17.70
CA LEU A 118 17.05 2.94 -17.73
C LEU A 118 17.17 1.41 -17.58
N ALA A 119 18.26 0.83 -18.08
CA ALA A 119 18.51 -0.62 -18.02
C ALA A 119 19.04 -1.09 -16.66
N ARG A 120 19.46 -0.16 -15.77
CA ARG A 120 19.88 -0.51 -14.42
C ARG A 120 18.67 -1.03 -13.64
N PRO A 121 18.63 -2.31 -13.24
CA PRO A 121 17.55 -2.82 -12.41
C PRO A 121 17.58 -2.07 -11.08
N SER A 122 16.54 -1.29 -10.80
CA SER A 122 16.35 -0.65 -9.50
C SER A 122 16.31 -1.76 -8.47
N THR A 123 17.33 -1.83 -7.61
CA THR A 123 17.37 -2.78 -6.51
C THR A 123 16.11 -2.57 -5.68
N PRO A 124 15.31 -3.62 -5.40
CA PRO A 124 14.07 -3.44 -4.66
C PRO A 124 14.39 -2.83 -3.29
N ALA A 125 13.77 -1.69 -3.00
CA ALA A 125 13.94 -1.02 -1.73
C ALA A 125 13.55 -1.97 -0.59
N PRO A 126 14.27 -1.98 0.55
CA PRO A 126 13.90 -2.81 1.68
C PRO A 126 12.46 -2.49 2.13
N PRO A 127 11.68 -3.49 2.57
CA PRO A 127 10.31 -3.26 3.00
C PRO A 127 10.29 -2.26 4.15
N ALA A 128 9.45 -1.23 4.02
CA ALA A 128 9.31 -0.21 5.04
C ALA A 128 8.90 -0.84 6.39
N PRO A 129 9.40 -0.31 7.52
CA PRO A 129 8.98 -0.78 8.84
C PRO A 129 7.46 -0.62 8.99
N ARG A 130 6.82 -1.61 9.61
CA ARG A 130 5.38 -1.58 9.84
C ARG A 130 5.00 -0.40 10.72
N THR A 131 3.97 0.34 10.33
CA THR A 131 3.45 1.45 11.11
C THR A 131 2.82 0.93 12.42
N PRO A 132 2.70 1.75 13.47
CA PRO A 132 2.11 1.31 14.74
C PRO A 132 0.65 0.83 14.58
N GLU A 133 -0.11 1.36 13.62
CA GLU A 133 -1.48 0.91 13.29
C GLU A 133 -1.48 -0.51 12.73
N GLN A 134 -0.53 -0.80 11.83
CA GLN A 134 -0.37 -2.13 11.24
C GLN A 134 0.05 -3.15 12.29
N ARG A 135 0.99 -2.78 13.18
CA ARG A 135 1.40 -3.63 14.32
C ARG A 135 0.24 -3.86 15.30
N ALA A 136 -0.54 -2.83 15.58
CA ALA A 136 -1.72 -2.90 16.43
C ALA A 136 -2.95 -3.53 15.74
N GLN A 137 -2.88 -3.90 14.46
CA GLN A 137 -3.99 -4.49 13.68
C GLN A 137 -5.30 -3.71 13.82
N THR A 138 -5.19 -2.38 13.89
CA THR A 138 -6.32 -1.47 14.03
C THR A 138 -6.75 -1.01 12.65
N TYR A 139 -8.03 -1.21 12.31
CA TYR A 139 -8.55 -0.83 10.98
C TYR A 139 -9.20 0.54 10.96
N LEU A 140 -9.59 1.08 12.12
CA LEU A 140 -10.20 2.41 12.24
C LEU A 140 -9.74 3.07 13.53
N ARG A 141 -9.20 4.28 13.45
CA ARG A 141 -8.94 5.12 14.64
C ARG A 141 -10.25 5.77 15.09
N ILE A 142 -10.46 5.81 16.40
CA ILE A 142 -11.66 6.39 17.00
C ILE A 142 -11.26 7.28 18.19
N GLY A 143 -12.07 8.29 18.48
CA GLY A 143 -11.96 9.10 19.69
C GLY A 143 -12.58 8.42 20.90
N LEU A 144 -12.51 9.10 22.04
CA LEU A 144 -13.03 8.61 23.32
C LEU A 144 -14.56 8.41 23.28
N ASP A 145 -15.28 9.34 22.66
CA ASP A 145 -16.74 9.31 22.60
C ASP A 145 -17.26 8.17 21.72
N GLU A 146 -16.63 7.90 20.58
CA GLU A 146 -16.99 6.74 19.77
C GLU A 146 -16.65 5.44 20.50
N ALA A 147 -15.50 5.37 21.18
CA ALA A 147 -15.12 4.20 21.97
C ALA A 147 -16.15 3.93 23.08
N ALA A 148 -16.60 4.95 23.80
CA ALA A 148 -17.65 4.85 24.81
C ALA A 148 -18.99 4.39 24.21
N LYS A 149 -19.36 4.91 23.02
CA LYS A 149 -20.56 4.46 22.28
C LYS A 149 -20.48 2.98 21.87
N GLN A 150 -19.31 2.52 21.40
CA GLN A 150 -19.10 1.13 21.00
C GLN A 150 -19.17 0.15 22.18
N LEU A 151 -18.66 0.57 23.36
CA LEU A 151 -18.71 -0.22 24.58
C LEU A 151 -20.05 -0.10 25.32
N GLY A 152 -20.79 1.01 25.14
CA GLY A 152 -21.96 1.36 25.93
C GLY A 152 -21.65 1.70 27.38
N ARG A 153 -20.38 1.96 27.69
CA ARG A 153 -19.79 2.19 29.03
C ARG A 153 -18.52 3.04 28.88
N PRO A 154 -18.01 3.66 29.96
CA PRO A 154 -16.72 4.33 29.93
C PRO A 154 -15.59 3.41 29.46
N VAL A 155 -14.64 3.99 28.72
CA VAL A 155 -13.44 3.31 28.25
C VAL A 155 -12.46 3.18 29.41
N HIS A 156 -11.92 1.99 29.61
CA HIS A 156 -10.90 1.78 30.63
C HIS A 156 -9.52 2.18 30.10
N VAL A 157 -8.67 2.73 30.95
CA VAL A 157 -7.30 3.15 30.61
C VAL A 157 -6.30 2.65 31.63
N ILE A 158 -5.02 2.62 31.28
CA ILE A 158 -3.94 2.27 32.21
C ILE A 158 -3.49 3.55 32.91
N GLU A 159 -3.73 3.64 34.21
CA GLU A 159 -3.32 4.76 35.04
C GLU A 159 -1.81 5.01 34.93
N GLY A 160 -1.40 6.27 34.73
CA GLY A 160 0.01 6.64 34.58
C GLY A 160 0.63 6.28 33.22
N MET A 161 -0.19 5.99 32.21
CA MET A 161 0.25 5.84 30.82
C MET A 161 -0.60 6.71 29.89
N SER A 162 0.04 7.32 28.90
CA SER A 162 -0.65 8.07 27.84
C SER A 162 -0.92 7.16 26.65
N PRO A 163 -2.18 7.03 26.19
CA PRO A 163 -2.47 6.24 25.00
C PRO A 163 -1.88 6.92 23.77
N LEU A 164 -1.24 6.14 22.90
CA LEU A 164 -0.75 6.59 21.60
C LEU A 164 -1.93 6.88 20.67
N PHE A 165 -2.91 5.97 20.63
CA PHE A 165 -4.20 6.15 19.97
C PHE A 165 -5.22 5.11 20.45
N MET A 166 -6.48 5.33 20.08
CA MET A 166 -7.57 4.36 20.24
C MET A 166 -8.12 3.98 18.87
N GLY A 167 -8.61 2.74 18.75
CA GLY A 167 -9.18 2.26 17.50
C GLY A 167 -9.99 1.00 17.63
N LEU A 168 -10.57 0.58 16.51
CA LEU A 168 -11.27 -0.69 16.37
C LEU A 168 -10.36 -1.74 15.77
N ALA A 169 -10.33 -2.89 16.43
CA ALA A 169 -9.76 -4.13 15.93
C ALA A 169 -10.88 -5.14 15.65
N GLN A 170 -10.62 -6.10 14.77
CA GLN A 170 -11.58 -7.17 14.49
C GLN A 170 -11.55 -8.18 15.66
N GLY A 171 -12.70 -8.62 16.16
CA GLY A 171 -12.74 -9.60 17.26
C GLY A 171 -11.95 -10.88 16.96
N LYS A 172 -11.88 -11.29 15.69
CA LYS A 172 -11.10 -12.47 15.24
C LYS A 172 -9.60 -12.38 15.49
N VAL A 173 -9.04 -11.17 15.63
CA VAL A 173 -7.62 -10.95 15.92
C VAL A 173 -7.34 -10.71 17.41
N SER A 174 -8.38 -10.65 18.23
CA SER A 174 -8.28 -10.53 19.68
C SER A 174 -8.65 -11.86 20.34
N PRO A 175 -7.67 -12.67 20.77
CA PRO A 175 -7.91 -13.88 21.54
C PRO A 175 -8.98 -13.72 22.62
N GLY A 176 -9.97 -14.61 22.58
CA GLY A 176 -11.09 -14.66 23.53
C GLY A 176 -12.22 -13.65 23.30
N ALA A 177 -12.10 -12.71 22.36
CA ALA A 177 -13.18 -11.80 21.99
C ALA A 177 -14.25 -12.50 21.13
N ASP A 178 -15.47 -11.94 21.11
CA ASP A 178 -16.52 -12.32 20.14
C ASP A 178 -16.03 -11.93 18.74
N PRO A 179 -15.80 -12.91 17.83
CA PRO A 179 -15.25 -12.65 16.50
C PRO A 179 -16.21 -11.88 15.60
N SER A 180 -17.51 -11.86 15.92
CA SER A 180 -18.54 -11.16 15.14
C SER A 180 -18.62 -9.67 15.45
N ARG A 181 -17.90 -9.18 16.46
CA ARG A 181 -18.01 -7.81 16.96
C ARG A 181 -16.66 -7.10 16.95
N PRO A 182 -16.67 -5.77 16.79
CA PRO A 182 -15.44 -4.99 16.95
C PRO A 182 -14.96 -5.04 18.41
N VAL A 183 -13.66 -4.86 18.58
CA VAL A 183 -12.98 -4.70 19.86
C VAL A 183 -12.41 -3.29 19.90
N VAL A 184 -12.68 -2.55 20.96
CA VAL A 184 -12.04 -1.26 21.20
C VAL A 184 -10.64 -1.55 21.74
N ARG A 185 -9.62 -1.19 20.97
CA ARG A 185 -8.21 -1.36 21.31
C ARG A 185 -7.61 -0.01 21.65
N VAL A 186 -7.11 0.12 22.88
CA VAL A 186 -6.31 1.26 23.32
C VAL A 186 -4.84 0.87 23.21
N VAL A 187 -4.07 1.63 22.44
CA VAL A 187 -2.67 1.32 22.14
C VAL A 187 -1.78 2.25 22.96
N TYR A 188 -0.82 1.67 23.66
CA TYR A 188 0.22 2.38 24.40
C TYR A 188 1.58 2.01 23.84
N GLN A 189 2.56 2.88 24.07
CA GLN A 189 3.96 2.64 23.75
C GLN A 189 4.77 2.80 25.04
N ASP A 190 5.66 1.84 25.32
CA ASP A 190 6.59 1.95 26.44
C ASP A 190 7.82 2.81 26.08
N SER A 191 8.70 3.04 27.05
CA SER A 191 9.94 3.80 26.86
C SER A 191 10.94 3.14 25.89
N GLN A 192 10.75 1.87 25.56
CA GLN A 192 11.58 1.11 24.62
C GLN A 192 10.93 1.02 23.22
N GLY A 193 9.79 1.69 23.01
CA GLY A 193 9.07 1.70 21.74
C GLY A 193 8.23 0.45 21.47
N ARG A 194 8.08 -0.46 22.45
CA ARG A 194 7.25 -1.66 22.35
C ARG A 194 5.79 -1.30 22.56
N LEU A 195 4.92 -2.00 21.83
CA LEU A 195 3.48 -1.74 21.90
C LEU A 195 2.80 -2.59 22.97
N ILE A 196 1.85 -1.95 23.67
CA ILE A 196 0.96 -2.58 24.64
C ILE A 196 -0.48 -2.28 24.20
N PHE A 197 -1.32 -3.30 24.22
CA PHE A 197 -2.70 -3.26 23.76
C PHE A 197 -3.64 -3.58 24.90
N LEU A 198 -4.59 -2.68 25.17
CA LEU A 198 -5.73 -2.92 26.04
C LEU A 198 -6.99 -3.09 25.18
N ASP A 199 -7.41 -4.34 25.04
CA ASP A 199 -8.58 -4.75 24.29
C ASP A 199 -9.81 -4.77 25.18
N GLN A 200 -10.88 -4.11 24.73
CA GLN A 200 -12.13 -3.96 25.45
C GLN A 200 -13.29 -4.35 24.55
N GLN A 201 -14.17 -5.22 25.06
CA GLN A 201 -15.37 -5.61 24.35
C GLN A 201 -16.50 -5.86 25.33
N ARG A 202 -17.68 -5.29 25.04
CA ARG A 202 -18.89 -5.56 25.80
C ARG A 202 -19.29 -7.03 25.65
N LEU A 203 -19.52 -7.72 26.76
CA LEU A 203 -20.05 -9.08 26.82
C LEU A 203 -21.54 -9.10 26.48
N ARG A 204 -21.99 -10.18 25.82
CA ARG A 204 -23.42 -10.43 25.67
C ARG A 204 -24.01 -10.94 27.00
N PRO A 205 -25.31 -10.72 27.27
CA PRO A 205 -25.98 -11.42 28.35
C PRO A 205 -25.78 -12.94 28.24
N GLY A 206 -25.34 -13.57 29.32
CA GLY A 206 -25.03 -15.01 29.34
C GLY A 206 -23.66 -15.40 28.76
N GLN A 207 -22.90 -14.45 28.20
CA GLN A 207 -21.54 -14.72 27.76
C GLN A 207 -20.58 -14.65 28.94
N VAL A 208 -19.94 -15.77 29.25
CA VAL A 208 -18.85 -15.81 30.23
C VAL A 208 -17.56 -15.44 29.52
N ALA A 209 -16.76 -14.56 30.13
CA ALA A 209 -15.41 -14.30 29.62
C ALA A 209 -14.57 -15.57 29.77
N GLY A 210 -14.27 -16.22 28.65
CA GLY A 210 -13.43 -17.43 28.67
C GLY A 210 -12.04 -17.11 29.21
N ALA A 211 -11.66 -17.75 30.32
CA ALA A 211 -10.35 -17.61 30.96
C ALA A 211 -9.22 -18.39 30.25
N GLN A 212 -9.43 -18.81 29.00
CA GLN A 212 -8.46 -19.63 28.29
C GLN A 212 -7.36 -18.76 27.68
N GLY A 213 -6.19 -18.75 28.32
CA GLY A 213 -4.97 -18.12 27.83
C GLY A 213 -3.99 -17.79 28.95
N THR A 214 -2.72 -17.68 28.61
CA THR A 214 -1.66 -17.16 29.49
C THR A 214 -1.72 -15.64 29.69
N GLU A 215 -2.52 -14.96 28.88
CA GLU A 215 -2.63 -13.51 28.92
C GLU A 215 -3.65 -13.03 29.96
N PRO A 216 -3.39 -11.88 30.59
CA PRO A 216 -4.31 -11.28 31.56
C PRO A 216 -5.60 -10.83 30.88
N ARG A 217 -6.64 -11.66 31.00
CA ARG A 217 -8.03 -11.34 30.69
C ARG A 217 -8.85 -11.27 31.97
N TRP A 218 -9.73 -10.30 32.08
CA TRP A 218 -10.67 -10.18 33.19
C TRP A 218 -11.93 -9.44 32.76
N THR A 219 -12.90 -9.36 33.66
CA THR A 219 -14.15 -8.63 33.43
C THR A 219 -14.26 -7.45 34.39
N HIS A 220 -14.83 -6.36 33.91
CA HIS A 220 -15.25 -5.22 34.72
C HIS A 220 -16.71 -4.90 34.35
N GLY A 221 -17.64 -5.33 35.20
CA GLY A 221 -19.07 -5.31 34.88
C GLY A 221 -19.39 -6.10 33.60
N GLU A 222 -19.96 -5.42 32.61
CA GLU A 222 -20.30 -5.99 31.30
C GLU A 222 -19.15 -5.95 30.27
N ILE A 223 -17.95 -5.47 30.63
CA ILE A 223 -16.84 -5.34 29.69
C ILE A 223 -15.80 -6.44 29.95
N SER A 224 -15.46 -7.19 28.91
CA SER A 224 -14.27 -8.04 28.88
C SER A 224 -13.06 -7.18 28.54
N LEU A 225 -12.05 -7.23 29.40
CA LEU A 225 -10.77 -6.55 29.24
C LEU A 225 -9.67 -7.59 29.01
N ARG A 226 -8.75 -7.31 28.10
CA ARG A 226 -7.57 -8.14 27.83
C ARG A 226 -6.36 -7.24 27.60
N LEU A 227 -5.25 -7.55 28.26
CA LEU A 227 -3.98 -6.87 28.02
C LEU A 227 -3.03 -7.80 27.26
N SER A 228 -2.45 -7.30 26.17
CA SER A 228 -1.47 -8.01 25.34
C SER A 228 -0.43 -7.04 24.79
N GLY A 229 0.64 -7.53 24.16
CA GLY A 229 1.65 -6.65 23.58
C GLY A 229 2.99 -7.35 23.36
N GLU A 230 3.99 -6.55 23.03
CA GLU A 230 5.37 -7.00 22.80
C GLU A 230 6.23 -6.96 24.07
N VAL A 231 5.60 -6.71 25.22
CA VAL A 231 6.24 -6.68 26.54
C VAL A 231 6.06 -8.02 27.25
N GLY A 232 6.94 -8.32 28.21
CA GLY A 232 6.90 -9.58 28.97
C GLY A 232 5.63 -9.72 29.83
N ALA A 233 5.24 -10.96 30.11
CA ALA A 233 4.03 -11.28 30.86
C ALA A 233 3.98 -10.65 32.27
N ASP A 234 5.13 -10.48 32.94
CA ASP A 234 5.20 -9.86 34.27
C ASP A 234 4.85 -8.36 34.22
N ILE A 235 5.29 -7.66 33.18
CA ILE A 235 4.93 -6.26 32.95
C ILE A 235 3.42 -6.16 32.72
N LEU A 236 2.86 -7.02 31.85
CA LEU A 236 1.42 -7.05 31.61
C LEU A 236 0.62 -7.31 32.90
N ARG A 237 1.11 -8.19 33.77
CA ARG A 237 0.48 -8.51 35.05
C ARG A 237 0.49 -7.31 36.01
N ASN A 238 1.59 -6.55 36.05
CA ASN A 238 1.67 -5.31 36.83
C ASN A 238 0.69 -4.26 36.29
N LEU A 239 0.69 -4.02 34.98
CA LEU A 239 -0.16 -3.04 34.32
C LEU A 239 -1.66 -3.32 34.51
N ARG A 240 -2.07 -4.60 34.58
CA ARG A 240 -3.46 -4.97 34.87
C ARG A 240 -4.00 -4.32 36.15
N SER A 241 -3.20 -4.23 37.21
CA SER A 241 -3.62 -3.63 38.49
C SER A 241 -3.89 -2.12 38.42
N ARG A 242 -3.37 -1.46 37.39
CA ARG A 242 -3.48 -0.02 37.12
C ARG A 242 -4.59 0.31 36.13
N VAL A 243 -5.33 -0.68 35.62
CA VAL A 243 -6.46 -0.41 34.74
C VAL A 243 -7.62 0.15 35.56
N ARG A 244 -8.19 1.25 35.09
CA ARG A 244 -9.31 1.99 35.70
C ARG A 244 -10.36 2.30 34.65
#